data_AF-A0A3B8U9Z9-F1
#
_entry.id   AF-A0A3B8U9Z9-F1
#
_cell.length_a   1.000
_cell.length_b   1.000
_cell.length_c   1.000
_cell.angle_alpha   90.00
_cell.angle_beta   90.00
_cell.angle_gamma   90.00
#
_symmetry.space_group_name_H-M   'P 1'
#
loop_
_entity.id
_entity.type
_entity.pdbx_description
1 polymer ?
#
loop_
_entity_poly.entity_id
_entity_poly.type
_entity_poly.pdbx_seq_one_letter_code
_entity_poly.pdbx_strand_id
1 'polypeptide(L)'
;GGVRFYPGSPVLTARALRPEDSYRGFELNPPVQALLTEALAAWPNATGRAVDGYEEAVRAARGVKAPLVLIEPPFERPDDYVRSAETAAAVVQADPTACVAIWTPLKDLETFDGFIRRLEQAGLSRVLVAEARLRPLNNPMKMNGCAMTVVNAPSGAEAAAAEICGWTVQALGDAGGRAEVWRAG
;
A
#
# COMPACT_ATOMS: atom_id res chain seq x y z
N GLY A 1 11.17 20.18 -21.97
CA GLY A 1 10.95 18.72 -22.01
C GLY A 1 10.03 18.38 -20.87
N GLY A 2 9.03 17.53 -21.06
CA GLY A 2 8.02 17.31 -20.03
C GLY A 2 7.72 15.84 -19.89
N VAL A 3 7.94 15.29 -18.70
CA VAL A 3 7.35 14.01 -18.29
C VAL A 3 5.84 14.15 -18.48
N ARG A 4 5.24 13.32 -19.34
CA ARG A 4 3.80 13.37 -19.66
C ARG A 4 2.98 12.32 -18.95
N PHE A 5 3.63 11.25 -18.49
CA PHE A 5 2.98 10.08 -17.91
C PHE A 5 3.73 9.65 -16.65
N TYR A 6 2.97 9.41 -15.58
CA TYR A 6 3.46 8.79 -14.36
C TYR A 6 2.78 7.43 -14.23
N PRO A 7 3.51 6.30 -14.26
CA PRO A 7 2.89 4.98 -14.19
C PRO A 7 2.35 4.74 -12.77
N GLY A 8 1.09 4.33 -12.68
CA GLY A 8 0.52 3.86 -11.41
C GLY A 8 1.10 2.50 -11.00
N SER A 9 0.80 2.08 -9.76
CA SER A 9 1.19 0.78 -9.21
C SER A 9 0.80 -0.43 -10.09
N PRO A 10 -0.32 -0.44 -10.86
CA PRO A 10 -0.63 -1.56 -11.75
C PRO A 10 0.40 -1.75 -12.86
N VAL A 11 0.81 -0.67 -13.51
CA VAL A 11 1.77 -0.70 -14.63
C VAL A 11 3.18 -1.03 -14.13
N LEU A 12 3.58 -0.46 -12.98
CA LEU A 12 4.85 -0.78 -12.34
C LEU A 12 4.93 -2.27 -12.00
N THR A 13 3.86 -2.82 -11.43
CA THR A 13 3.80 -4.24 -11.08
C THR A 13 3.80 -5.12 -12.33
N ALA A 14 2.98 -4.82 -13.33
CA ALA A 14 2.89 -5.60 -14.57
C ALA A 14 4.24 -5.70 -15.30
N ARG A 15 5.04 -4.63 -15.30
CA ARG A 15 6.40 -4.61 -15.86
C ARG A 15 7.39 -5.51 -15.13
N ALA A 16 7.16 -5.77 -13.85
CA ALA A 16 8.05 -6.56 -13.00
C ALA A 16 7.65 -8.04 -12.91
N LEU A 17 6.50 -8.44 -13.45
CA LEU A 17 6.03 -9.83 -13.44
C LEU A 17 6.99 -10.74 -14.23
N ARG A 18 7.26 -11.92 -13.68
CA ARG A 18 7.85 -13.04 -14.43
C ARG A 18 6.76 -13.74 -15.26
N PRO A 19 7.12 -14.59 -16.23
CA PRO A 19 6.15 -15.31 -17.06
C PRO A 19 5.12 -16.13 -16.27
N GLU A 20 5.49 -16.65 -15.11
CA GLU A 20 4.64 -17.45 -14.22
C GLU A 20 3.78 -16.63 -13.24
N ASP A 21 4.06 -15.33 -13.09
CA ASP A 21 3.33 -14.46 -12.17
C ASP A 21 2.03 -13.96 -12.81
N SER A 22 1.12 -13.43 -11.97
CA SER A 22 -0.08 -12.75 -12.46
C SER A 22 -0.43 -11.55 -11.59
N TYR A 23 -1.08 -10.55 -12.20
CA TYR A 23 -1.56 -9.35 -11.52
C TYR A 23 -3.09 -9.25 -11.61
N ARG A 24 -3.71 -8.86 -10.49
CA ARG A 24 -5.15 -8.62 -10.38
C ARG A 24 -5.37 -7.28 -9.68
N GLY A 25 -5.84 -6.29 -10.41
CA GLY A 25 -6.25 -4.98 -9.90
C GLY A 25 -7.77 -4.92 -9.74
N PHE A 26 -8.23 -4.25 -8.68
CA PHE A 26 -9.63 -4.10 -8.35
C PHE A 26 -9.95 -2.60 -8.21
N GLU A 27 -10.90 -2.12 -8.99
CA GLU A 27 -11.28 -0.70 -9.03
C GLU A 27 -12.79 -0.56 -9.17
N LEU A 28 -13.46 0.14 -8.24
CA LEU A 28 -14.91 0.32 -8.24
C LEU A 28 -15.37 1.48 -9.11
N ASN A 29 -14.52 2.48 -9.35
CA ASN A 29 -14.85 3.63 -10.17
C ASN A 29 -14.84 3.24 -11.66
N PRO A 30 -15.98 3.25 -12.38
CA PRO A 30 -16.05 2.71 -13.73
C PRO A 30 -15.13 3.42 -14.75
N PRO A 31 -15.03 4.77 -14.76
CA PRO A 31 -14.02 5.47 -15.57
C PRO A 31 -12.59 5.04 -15.28
N VAL A 32 -12.19 4.90 -14.00
CA VAL A 32 -10.83 4.49 -13.64
C VAL A 32 -10.58 3.03 -13.98
N GLN A 33 -11.60 2.16 -13.85
CA GLN A 33 -11.49 0.75 -14.23
C GLN A 33 -11.29 0.56 -15.75
N ALA A 34 -11.93 1.40 -16.58
CA ALA A 34 -11.70 1.40 -18.01
C ALA A 34 -10.24 1.77 -18.34
N LEU A 35 -9.72 2.81 -17.69
CA LEU A 35 -8.31 3.23 -17.81
C LEU A 35 -7.34 2.15 -17.30
N LEU A 36 -7.68 1.46 -16.21
CA LEU A 36 -6.90 0.35 -15.68
C LEU A 36 -6.81 -0.80 -16.70
N THR A 37 -7.94 -1.14 -17.34
CA THR A 37 -8.00 -2.18 -18.36
C THR A 37 -7.13 -1.81 -19.57
N GLU A 38 -7.23 -0.57 -20.05
CA GLU A 38 -6.40 -0.06 -21.13
C GLU A 38 -4.91 -0.08 -20.76
N ALA A 39 -4.56 0.42 -19.57
CA ALA A 39 -3.20 0.49 -19.09
C ALA A 39 -2.54 -0.89 -18.93
N LEU A 40 -3.32 -1.96 -18.75
CA LEU A 40 -2.82 -3.33 -18.58
C LEU A 40 -2.85 -4.15 -19.88
N ALA A 41 -3.39 -3.63 -20.98
CA ALA A 41 -3.64 -4.40 -22.21
C ALA A 41 -2.38 -5.05 -22.83
N ALA A 42 -1.19 -4.53 -22.53
CA ALA A 42 0.08 -5.09 -23.01
C ALA A 42 0.57 -6.33 -22.22
N TRP A 43 -0.08 -6.67 -21.10
CA TRP A 43 0.33 -7.77 -20.22
C TRP A 43 -0.78 -8.82 -20.09
N PRO A 44 -0.69 -9.95 -20.80
CA PRO A 44 -1.73 -10.98 -20.80
C PRO A 44 -2.02 -11.59 -19.42
N ASN A 45 -1.06 -11.53 -18.49
CA ASN A 45 -1.16 -12.02 -17.12
C ASN A 45 -1.60 -10.94 -16.11
N ALA A 46 -1.96 -9.73 -16.58
CA ALA A 46 -2.44 -8.64 -15.74
C ALA A 46 -3.90 -8.28 -16.08
N THR A 47 -4.76 -8.17 -15.06
CA THR A 47 -6.20 -7.91 -15.26
C THR A 47 -6.71 -6.85 -14.30
N GLY A 48 -7.66 -6.03 -14.75
CA GLY A 48 -8.40 -5.08 -13.93
C GLY A 48 -9.88 -5.47 -13.85
N ARG A 49 -10.48 -5.46 -12.65
CA ARG A 49 -11.88 -5.87 -12.44
C ARG A 49 -12.67 -4.80 -11.67
N ALA A 50 -13.93 -4.61 -12.06
CA ALA A 50 -14.87 -3.68 -11.43
C ALA A 50 -15.55 -4.28 -10.19
N VAL A 51 -14.81 -4.43 -9.10
CA VAL A 51 -15.23 -5.17 -7.90
C VAL A 51 -14.64 -4.54 -6.63
N ASP A 52 -15.23 -4.84 -5.47
CA ASP A 52 -14.69 -4.38 -4.19
C ASP A 52 -13.34 -5.05 -3.89
N GLY A 53 -12.29 -4.23 -3.80
CA GLY A 53 -10.93 -4.70 -3.64
C GLY A 53 -10.64 -5.37 -2.30
N TYR A 54 -11.31 -4.95 -1.21
CA TYR A 54 -11.08 -5.54 0.11
C TYR A 54 -11.61 -6.98 0.16
N GLU A 55 -12.78 -7.23 -0.42
CA GLU A 55 -13.36 -8.57 -0.49
C GLU A 55 -12.59 -9.48 -1.47
N GLU A 56 -12.29 -8.95 -2.65
CA GLU A 56 -11.67 -9.75 -3.71
C GLU A 56 -10.18 -10.02 -3.45
N ALA A 57 -9.47 -9.16 -2.71
CA ALA A 57 -8.09 -9.43 -2.28
C ALA A 57 -8.00 -10.71 -1.45
N VAL A 58 -8.92 -10.90 -0.48
CA VAL A 58 -8.96 -12.12 0.35
C VAL A 58 -9.27 -13.36 -0.49
N ARG A 59 -10.24 -13.26 -1.42
CA ARG A 59 -10.60 -14.37 -2.31
C ARG A 59 -9.46 -14.73 -3.26
N ALA A 60 -8.78 -13.73 -3.83
CA ALA A 60 -7.67 -13.93 -4.74
C ALA A 60 -6.45 -14.54 -4.02
N ALA A 61 -6.14 -14.08 -2.81
CA ALA A 61 -5.02 -14.58 -2.01
C ALA A 61 -5.12 -16.09 -1.71
N ARG A 62 -6.33 -16.61 -1.44
CA ARG A 62 -6.54 -18.06 -1.17
C ARG A 62 -6.13 -18.99 -2.32
N GLY A 63 -6.02 -18.48 -3.54
CA GLY A 63 -5.66 -19.27 -4.72
C GLY A 63 -4.16 -19.24 -5.07
N VAL A 64 -3.33 -18.51 -4.31
CA VAL A 64 -1.92 -18.26 -4.63
C VAL A 64 -1.07 -18.47 -3.38
N LYS A 65 0.15 -18.99 -3.53
CA LYS A 65 1.11 -19.11 -2.42
C LYS A 65 1.96 -17.85 -2.32
N ALA A 66 2.17 -17.38 -1.09
CA ALA A 66 2.94 -16.20 -0.75
C ALA A 66 2.60 -14.96 -1.61
N PRO A 67 1.31 -14.55 -1.68
CA PRO A 67 0.92 -13.40 -2.48
C PRO A 67 1.51 -12.09 -1.93
N LEU A 68 1.84 -11.16 -2.83
CA LEU A 68 2.00 -9.75 -2.50
C LEU A 68 0.66 -9.04 -2.70
N VAL A 69 0.13 -8.44 -1.65
CA VAL A 69 -1.11 -7.66 -1.69
C VAL A 69 -0.81 -6.21 -1.35
N LEU A 70 -1.18 -5.30 -2.26
CA LEU A 70 -1.15 -3.86 -2.02
C LEU A 70 -2.58 -3.35 -1.73
N ILE A 71 -2.75 -2.68 -0.61
CA ILE A 71 -3.99 -2.03 -0.19
C ILE A 71 -3.75 -0.52 -0.19
N GLU A 72 -4.39 0.19 -1.12
CA GLU A 72 -4.22 1.63 -1.34
C GLU A 72 -5.61 2.28 -1.56
N PRO A 73 -6.47 2.35 -0.54
CA PRO A 73 -7.75 3.03 -0.66
C PRO A 73 -7.56 4.56 -0.66
N PRO A 74 -8.58 5.33 -1.06
CA PRO A 74 -8.49 6.79 -1.06
C PRO A 74 -8.51 7.40 0.36
N PHE A 75 -8.90 6.64 1.39
CA PHE A 75 -9.11 7.12 2.78
C PHE A 75 -10.08 8.31 2.87
N GLU A 76 -11.12 8.26 2.04
CA GLU A 76 -12.25 9.19 2.07
C GLU A 76 -13.31 8.72 3.05
N ARG A 77 -13.37 7.41 3.35
CA ARG A 77 -14.33 6.84 4.27
C ARG A 77 -13.68 6.49 5.61
N PRO A 78 -14.34 6.74 6.74
CA PRO A 78 -13.79 6.39 8.06
C PRO A 78 -13.48 4.90 8.22
N ASP A 79 -14.22 4.03 7.52
CA ASP A 79 -14.05 2.58 7.58
C ASP A 79 -12.85 2.07 6.75
N ASP A 80 -12.17 2.89 5.94
CA ASP A 80 -11.03 2.45 5.13
C ASP A 80 -9.87 1.90 5.98
N TYR A 81 -9.58 2.52 7.13
CA TYR A 81 -8.56 2.00 8.08
C TYR A 81 -8.96 0.64 8.65
N VAL A 82 -10.24 0.48 8.98
CA VAL A 82 -10.78 -0.75 9.56
C VAL A 82 -10.72 -1.87 8.53
N ARG A 83 -11.24 -1.63 7.33
CA ARG A 83 -11.26 -2.59 6.23
C ARG A 83 -9.86 -2.98 5.78
N SER A 84 -8.92 -2.03 5.75
CA SER A 84 -7.52 -2.32 5.42
C SER A 84 -6.88 -3.29 6.42
N ALA A 85 -7.07 -3.06 7.71
CA ALA A 85 -6.55 -3.93 8.76
C ALA A 85 -7.20 -5.33 8.73
N GLU A 86 -8.52 -5.38 8.56
CA GLU A 86 -9.28 -6.64 8.50
C GLU A 86 -8.93 -7.46 7.26
N THR A 87 -8.78 -6.83 6.09
CA THR A 87 -8.33 -7.49 4.86
C THR A 87 -6.91 -8.02 5.02
N ALA A 88 -5.98 -7.25 5.59
CA ALA A 88 -4.62 -7.70 5.82
C ALA A 88 -4.57 -8.93 6.74
N ALA A 89 -5.33 -8.91 7.84
CA ALA A 89 -5.45 -10.04 8.75
C ALA A 89 -6.07 -11.27 8.07
N ALA A 90 -7.12 -11.09 7.28
CA ALA A 90 -7.76 -12.20 6.56
C ALA A 90 -6.85 -12.80 5.47
N VAL A 91 -6.04 -11.99 4.79
CA VAL A 91 -5.03 -12.46 3.83
C VAL A 91 -3.95 -13.27 4.54
N VAL A 92 -3.38 -12.74 5.63
CA VAL A 92 -2.33 -13.44 6.40
C VAL A 92 -2.87 -14.69 7.10
N GLN A 93 -4.14 -14.70 7.51
CA GLN A 93 -4.79 -15.90 8.03
C GLN A 93 -4.95 -16.98 6.95
N ALA A 94 -5.23 -16.59 5.70
CA ALA A 94 -5.33 -17.53 4.58
C ALA A 94 -3.95 -18.08 4.17
N ASP A 95 -2.92 -17.24 4.19
CA ASP A 95 -1.52 -17.63 3.96
C ASP A 95 -0.58 -16.84 4.89
N PRO A 96 -0.01 -17.46 5.93
CA PRO A 96 0.91 -16.81 6.86
C PRO A 96 2.19 -16.26 6.23
N THR A 97 2.49 -16.65 4.98
CA THR A 97 3.64 -16.17 4.21
C THR A 97 3.30 -15.01 3.27
N ALA A 98 2.04 -14.60 3.19
CA ALA A 98 1.62 -13.45 2.39
C ALA A 98 2.30 -12.16 2.87
N CYS A 99 2.75 -11.35 1.91
CA CYS A 99 3.25 -10.00 2.15
C CYS A 99 2.12 -9.01 1.88
N VAL A 100 1.76 -8.19 2.86
CA VAL A 100 0.69 -7.19 2.72
C VAL A 100 1.26 -5.80 2.96
N ALA A 101 1.22 -4.97 1.92
CA ALA A 101 1.63 -3.58 1.96
C ALA A 101 0.38 -2.68 1.97
N ILE A 102 0.32 -1.74 2.91
CA ILE A 102 -0.80 -0.83 3.08
C ILE A 102 -0.26 0.59 3.05
N TRP A 103 -0.69 1.37 2.06
CA TRP A 103 -0.40 2.80 2.02
C TRP A 103 -1.39 3.53 2.92
N THR A 104 -0.95 4.53 3.68
CA THR A 104 -1.84 5.38 4.49
C THR A 104 -1.39 6.84 4.45
N PRO A 105 -2.31 7.82 4.33
CA PRO A 105 -1.98 9.23 4.47
C PRO A 105 -1.68 9.58 5.94
N LEU A 106 -0.67 10.40 6.18
CA LEU A 106 -0.37 10.95 7.52
C LEU A 106 -0.93 12.37 7.63
N LYS A 107 -2.10 12.48 8.26
CA LYS A 107 -2.74 13.76 8.62
C LYS A 107 -2.36 14.16 10.05
N ASP A 108 -2.53 13.23 10.98
CA ASP A 108 -2.18 13.32 12.40
C ASP A 108 -1.67 11.95 12.89
N LEU A 109 -0.93 11.94 14.02
CA LEU A 109 -0.40 10.70 14.59
C LEU A 109 -1.45 9.88 15.32
N GLU A 110 -2.51 10.50 15.86
CA GLU A 110 -3.51 9.79 16.64
C GLU A 110 -4.26 8.75 15.79
N THR A 111 -4.68 9.16 14.60
CA THR A 111 -5.34 8.30 13.61
C THR A 111 -4.39 7.20 13.15
N PHE A 112 -3.13 7.55 12.87
CA PHE A 112 -2.14 6.59 12.41
C PHE A 112 -1.78 5.55 13.49
N ASP A 113 -1.55 5.98 14.73
CA ASP A 113 -1.32 5.08 15.86
C ASP A 113 -2.53 4.20 16.13
N GLY A 114 -3.75 4.73 15.93
CA GLY A 114 -4.99 3.96 15.97
C GLY A 114 -5.03 2.85 14.92
N PHE A 115 -4.57 3.13 13.70
CA PHE A 115 -4.43 2.14 12.65
C PHE A 115 -3.38 1.07 12.97
N ILE A 116 -2.20 1.45 13.47
CA ILE A 116 -1.16 0.49 13.88
C ILE A 116 -1.67 -0.43 15.00
N ARG A 117 -2.28 0.12 16.06
CA ARG A 117 -2.90 -0.67 17.13
C ARG A 117 -3.94 -1.65 16.60
N ARG A 118 -4.67 -1.29 15.55
CA ARG A 118 -5.68 -2.16 14.94
C ARG A 118 -5.06 -3.34 14.21
N LEU A 119 -3.92 -3.15 13.54
CA LEU A 119 -3.15 -4.25 12.94
C LEU A 119 -2.65 -5.21 14.02
N GLU A 120 -2.11 -4.69 15.12
CA GLU A 120 -1.64 -5.50 16.26
C GLU A 120 -2.79 -6.29 16.90
N GLN A 121 -3.94 -5.64 17.14
CA GLN A 121 -5.15 -6.29 17.66
C GLN A 121 -5.70 -7.37 16.73
N ALA A 122 -5.48 -7.24 15.42
CA ALA A 122 -5.83 -8.25 14.43
C ALA A 122 -4.84 -9.43 14.38
N GLY A 123 -3.85 -9.46 15.28
CA GLY A 123 -2.86 -10.54 15.41
C GLY A 123 -1.71 -10.44 14.41
N LEU A 124 -1.58 -9.31 13.71
CA LEU A 124 -0.46 -9.06 12.81
C LEU A 124 0.77 -8.65 13.63
N SER A 125 1.91 -9.26 13.35
CA SER A 125 3.19 -8.99 14.02
C SER A 125 4.30 -8.75 13.00
N ARG A 126 5.45 -8.26 13.46
CA ARG A 126 6.62 -7.97 12.59
C ARG A 126 6.29 -6.98 11.49
N VAL A 127 5.45 -6.01 11.80
CA VAL A 127 4.94 -5.04 10.85
C VAL A 127 6.02 -3.98 10.65
N LEU A 128 6.59 -3.88 9.45
CA LEU A 128 7.48 -2.78 9.09
C LEU A 128 6.65 -1.54 8.83
N VAL A 129 7.03 -0.40 9.42
CA VAL A 129 6.39 0.88 9.20
C VAL A 129 7.42 1.85 8.64
N ALA A 130 7.12 2.44 7.49
CA ALA A 130 7.99 3.39 6.80
C ALA A 130 7.23 4.68 6.52
N GLU A 131 7.68 5.78 7.09
CA GLU A 131 7.03 7.08 7.05
C GLU A 131 7.85 8.09 6.25
N ALA A 132 7.17 8.88 5.43
CA ALA A 132 7.72 10.05 4.76
C ALA A 132 6.85 11.26 5.07
N ARG A 133 7.25 12.04 6.09
CA ARG A 133 6.60 13.29 6.48
C ARG A 133 7.29 14.43 5.74
N LEU A 134 6.63 14.99 4.73
CA LEU A 134 7.20 16.09 3.93
C LEU A 134 7.24 17.40 4.70
N ARG A 135 6.49 17.51 5.80
CA ARG A 135 6.45 18.68 6.67
C ARG A 135 6.10 18.27 8.11
N PRO A 136 6.31 19.16 9.09
CA PRO A 136 5.84 18.94 10.45
C PRO A 136 4.32 18.66 10.49
N LEU A 137 3.88 17.78 11.40
CA LEU A 137 2.47 17.41 11.61
C LEU A 137 1.70 18.51 12.38
N ASN A 138 1.75 19.75 11.89
CA ASN A 138 1.15 20.91 12.54
C ASN A 138 -0.25 21.26 12.01
N ASN A 139 -0.67 20.67 10.88
CA ASN A 139 -1.97 20.93 10.27
C ASN A 139 -2.71 19.62 9.99
N PRO A 140 -3.60 19.16 10.88
CA PRO A 140 -4.33 17.92 10.71
C PRO A 140 -5.36 17.95 9.57
N MET A 141 -5.66 19.14 9.01
CA MET A 141 -6.57 19.28 7.87
C MET A 141 -5.89 18.98 6.52
N LYS A 142 -4.57 18.77 6.50
CA LYS A 142 -3.80 18.47 5.29
C LYS A 142 -3.07 17.13 5.44
N MET A 143 -2.75 16.52 4.31
CA MET A 143 -1.79 15.44 4.28
C MET A 143 -0.38 16.02 4.48
N ASN A 144 0.22 15.70 5.62
CA ASN A 144 1.57 16.15 6.01
C ASN A 144 2.66 15.15 5.55
N GLY A 145 2.24 13.93 5.24
CA GLY A 145 3.09 12.86 4.72
C GLY A 145 2.27 11.63 4.38
N CYS A 146 2.96 10.51 4.23
CA CYS A 146 2.35 9.19 4.11
C CYS A 146 3.19 8.15 4.85
N ALA A 147 2.60 6.97 5.03
CA ALA A 147 3.29 5.80 5.50
C ALA A 147 2.98 4.60 4.61
N MET A 148 3.93 3.67 4.58
CA MET A 148 3.74 2.32 4.08
C MET A 148 3.90 1.36 5.25
N THR A 149 2.86 0.58 5.52
CA THR A 149 2.88 -0.46 6.53
C THR A 149 2.94 -1.82 5.85
N VAL A 150 3.98 -2.61 6.13
CA VAL A 150 4.26 -3.87 5.45
C VAL A 150 4.31 -5.03 6.44
N VAL A 151 3.32 -5.90 6.35
CA VAL A 151 3.24 -7.16 7.10
C VAL A 151 4.07 -8.21 6.38
N ASN A 152 4.84 -9.02 7.12
CA ASN A 152 5.76 -10.02 6.57
C ASN A 152 6.73 -9.43 5.52
N ALA A 153 7.25 -8.24 5.80
CA ALA A 153 8.16 -7.54 4.89
C ALA A 153 9.36 -8.42 4.51
N PRO A 154 9.68 -8.54 3.19
CA PRO A 154 10.79 -9.38 2.74
C PRO A 154 12.15 -8.82 3.18
N SER A 155 13.17 -9.67 3.12
CA SER A 155 14.55 -9.23 3.38
C SER A 155 14.92 -8.06 2.47
N GLY A 156 15.60 -7.05 3.03
CA GLY A 156 15.98 -5.82 2.33
C GLY A 156 14.89 -4.75 2.27
N ALA A 157 13.62 -5.05 2.57
CA ALA A 157 12.53 -4.06 2.51
C ALA A 157 12.75 -2.88 3.45
N GLU A 158 13.30 -3.11 4.64
CA GLU A 158 13.60 -2.06 5.63
C GLU A 158 14.69 -1.10 5.13
N ALA A 159 15.75 -1.62 4.53
CA ALA A 159 16.81 -0.80 3.94
C ALA A 159 16.31 0.01 2.74
N ALA A 160 15.53 -0.63 1.85
CA ALA A 160 14.91 0.04 0.72
C ALA A 160 13.94 1.14 1.17
N ALA A 161 13.13 0.88 2.19
CA ALA A 161 12.21 1.87 2.75
C ALA A 161 12.96 3.07 3.35
N ALA A 162 14.06 2.83 4.08
CA ALA A 162 14.88 3.90 4.63
C ALA A 162 15.50 4.78 3.53
N GLU A 163 16.01 4.18 2.46
CA GLU A 163 16.54 4.89 1.30
C GLU A 163 15.45 5.73 0.61
N ILE A 164 14.31 5.12 0.29
CA ILE A 164 13.19 5.77 -0.42
C ILE A 164 12.63 6.92 0.41
N CYS A 165 12.27 6.67 1.68
CA CYS A 165 11.68 7.70 2.54
C CYS A 165 12.69 8.82 2.82
N GLY A 166 13.95 8.47 3.09
CA GLY A 166 15.03 9.44 3.30
C GLY A 166 15.24 10.36 2.10
N TRP A 167 15.36 9.79 0.90
CA TRP A 167 15.50 10.57 -0.32
C TRP A 167 14.27 11.43 -0.59
N THR A 168 13.06 10.87 -0.43
CA THR A 168 11.80 11.60 -0.69
C THR A 168 11.71 12.84 0.19
N VAL A 169 11.97 12.71 1.49
CA VAL A 169 11.94 13.83 2.43
C VAL A 169 13.05 14.84 2.14
N GLN A 170 14.26 14.38 1.81
CA GLN A 170 15.37 15.26 1.48
C GLN A 170 15.13 16.08 0.19
N ALA A 171 14.56 15.44 -0.83
CA ALA A 171 14.39 16.04 -2.15
C ALA A 171 13.12 16.89 -2.26
N LEU A 172 12.04 16.51 -1.56
CA LEU A 172 10.71 17.08 -1.75
C LEU A 172 10.12 17.70 -0.47
N GLY A 173 10.77 17.52 0.69
CA GLY A 173 10.28 17.99 1.98
C GLY A 173 10.58 19.46 2.26
N ASP A 174 9.72 20.05 3.08
CA ASP A 174 9.91 21.37 3.71
C ASP A 174 10.89 21.27 4.88
N ALA A 175 11.34 22.42 5.40
CA ALA A 175 12.11 22.45 6.64
C ALA A 175 11.34 21.75 7.79
N GLY A 176 11.98 20.78 8.43
CA GLY A 176 11.35 19.97 9.47
C GLY A 176 10.58 18.73 8.96
N GLY A 177 10.67 18.41 7.66
CA GLY A 177 10.30 17.09 7.16
C GLY A 177 11.11 15.97 7.82
N ARG A 178 10.52 14.78 7.92
CA ARG A 178 11.11 13.64 8.64
C ARG A 178 10.78 12.32 7.95
N ALA A 179 11.80 11.50 7.74
CA ALA A 179 11.65 10.09 7.38
C ALA A 179 11.85 9.23 8.64
N GLU A 180 11.06 8.18 8.80
CA GLU A 180 11.16 7.27 9.94
C GLU A 180 10.85 5.84 9.49
N VAL A 181 11.67 4.88 9.90
CA VAL A 181 11.43 3.46 9.64
C VAL A 181 11.58 2.70 10.94
N TRP A 182 10.57 1.90 11.28
CA TRP A 182 10.48 1.19 12.56
C TRP A 182 9.60 -0.05 12.43
N ARG A 183 9.45 -0.82 13.51
CA ARG A 183 8.63 -2.03 13.54
C ARG A 183 7.60 -1.99 14.65
N ALA A 184 6.36 -2.37 14.31
CA ALA A 184 5.26 -2.59 15.24
C ALA A 184 5.04 -4.10 15.47
N GLY A 185 4.56 -4.46 16.66
CA GLY A 185 4.37 -5.85 17.10
C GLY A 185 5.60 -6.50 17.70
#